data_AF-A0A7S2VQ28-F1
#
_entry.id   AF-A0A7S2VQ28-F1
#
_cell.length_a   1.000
_cell.length_b   1.000
_cell.length_c   1.000
_cell.angle_alpha   90.00
_cell.angle_beta   90.00
_cell.angle_gamma   90.00
#
_symmetry.space_group_name_H-M   'P 1'
#
loop_
_entity.id
_entity.type
_entity.pdbx_description
1 polymer ?
#
loop_
_entity_poly.entity_id
_entity_poly.type
_entity_poly.pdbx_seq_one_letter_code
_entity_poly.pdbx_strand_id
1 'polypeptide(L)'
;CCSEGVHAVCHTVNEGTPEYSPMRCVPEAGETLGGFCTGVALCSKALAEEIYEGAGGCPLRPADGAPRPPKLEARLRTLFRLHDLNGNGALEEEELVLLNTKVALLHYGNDADLDIVRAKYRRLFREHLDYQGRPVPYLVFRRYLLQVLDAIDPDPRAQDMMTEQFCLEAHAARALFHTPSFAGSADLDTVPRLSCPSFEDCSPFNARTLPAWGSAASVGPNGTPTPRPVTPLTTPLTTPPPRP
;
A
#
# COMPACT_ATOMS: atom_id res chain seq x y z
N CYS A 1 -0.80 15.72 -25.60
CA CYS A 1 -2.19 15.41 -25.99
C CYS A 1 -3.06 15.56 -24.75
N CYS A 2 -3.89 16.59 -24.72
CA CYS A 2 -4.82 16.85 -23.62
C CYS A 2 -6.13 16.12 -23.92
N SER A 3 -6.60 15.31 -22.97
CA SER A 3 -7.98 14.87 -22.91
C SER A 3 -8.50 15.28 -21.54
N GLU A 4 -9.65 15.95 -21.56
CA GLU A 4 -10.27 16.69 -20.48
C GLU A 4 -10.78 15.79 -19.35
N GLY A 5 -10.74 16.30 -18.11
CA GLY A 5 -11.76 16.01 -17.12
C GLY A 5 -11.35 15.23 -15.87
N VAL A 6 -10.51 15.81 -15.01
CA VAL A 6 -10.74 16.00 -13.55
C VAL A 6 -9.80 17.14 -13.10
N HIS A 7 -10.33 18.26 -12.61
CA HIS A 7 -9.50 19.34 -12.09
C HIS A 7 -9.03 19.00 -10.68
N ALA A 8 -7.84 18.42 -10.55
CA ALA A 8 -7.07 18.54 -9.31
C ALA A 8 -6.39 19.92 -9.31
N VAL A 9 -6.81 20.81 -8.41
CA VAL A 9 -6.16 22.11 -8.22
C VAL A 9 -4.93 21.90 -7.32
N CYS A 10 -3.77 21.76 -7.95
CA CYS A 10 -2.49 21.84 -7.23
C CYS A 10 -2.16 23.32 -6.99
N HIS A 11 -2.27 23.78 -5.74
CA HIS A 11 -1.73 25.08 -5.36
C HIS A 11 -0.20 25.01 -5.31
N THR A 12 0.47 25.72 -6.22
CA THR A 12 1.91 25.97 -6.13
C THR A 12 2.16 26.95 -4.97
N VAL A 13 2.81 26.49 -3.91
CA VAL A 13 3.30 27.35 -2.83
C VAL A 13 4.67 27.89 -3.22
N ASN A 14 4.85 29.19 -3.02
CA ASN A 14 6.00 30.02 -3.37
C ASN A 14 7.36 29.47 -2.90
N GLU A 15 8.39 29.79 -3.67
CA GLU A 15 9.80 29.46 -3.45
C GLU A 15 10.33 30.01 -2.12
N GLY A 16 10.74 29.11 -1.24
CA GLY A 16 11.43 29.47 -0.01
C GLY A 16 11.66 28.26 0.89
N THR A 17 12.82 27.61 0.72
CA THR A 17 13.37 26.44 1.46
C THR A 17 12.83 25.05 1.07
N PRO A 18 13.70 24.04 0.90
CA PRO A 18 13.28 22.66 0.60
C PRO A 18 12.90 21.95 1.90
N GLU A 19 11.87 22.45 2.58
CA GLU A 19 11.22 21.70 3.65
C GLU A 19 10.11 20.87 3.03
N TYR A 20 10.37 19.57 2.87
CA TYR A 20 9.42 18.60 2.34
C TYR A 20 8.14 18.61 3.20
N SER A 21 7.09 19.23 2.67
CA SER A 21 5.75 19.15 3.27
C SER A 21 5.14 17.79 2.92
N PRO A 22 4.82 16.93 3.90
CA PRO A 22 4.21 15.64 3.61
C PRO A 22 2.88 15.84 2.90
N MET A 23 2.66 15.12 1.79
CA MET A 23 1.38 15.10 1.08
C MET A 23 0.26 14.74 2.06
N ARG A 24 -0.62 15.71 2.34
CA ARG A 24 -1.86 15.49 3.08
C ARG A 24 -2.97 15.34 2.05
N CYS A 25 -3.50 14.12 1.89
CA CYS A 25 -4.77 13.93 1.19
C CYS A 25 -5.88 14.49 2.08
N VAL A 26 -6.51 15.58 1.66
CA VAL A 26 -7.71 16.11 2.32
C VAL A 26 -8.92 15.48 1.60
N PRO A 27 -9.78 14.72 2.29
CA PRO A 27 -10.98 14.19 1.66
C PRO A 27 -11.95 15.34 1.33
N GLU A 28 -12.54 15.32 0.13
CA GLU A 28 -13.65 16.21 -0.19
C GLU A 28 -14.86 15.90 0.70
N ALA A 29 -15.51 16.96 1.17
CA ALA A 29 -16.62 16.88 2.10
C ALA A 29 -17.85 16.27 1.43
N GLY A 30 -18.15 14.99 1.71
CA GLY A 30 -19.38 14.39 1.21
C GLY A 30 -19.67 12.95 1.63
N GLU A 31 -18.67 12.11 1.88
CA GLU A 31 -18.91 10.68 2.16
C GLU A 31 -18.64 10.32 3.62
N THR A 32 -19.71 9.96 4.33
CA THR A 32 -19.64 9.33 5.66
C THR A 32 -19.46 7.82 5.49
N LEU A 33 -18.24 7.41 5.17
CA LEU A 33 -17.76 6.06 5.46
C LEU A 33 -16.58 6.21 6.41
N GLY A 34 -16.77 5.78 7.66
CA GLY A 34 -15.75 5.75 8.71
C GLY A 34 -14.66 4.71 8.45
N GLY A 35 -14.07 4.72 7.25
CA GLY A 35 -12.89 3.96 6.90
C GLY A 35 -11.65 4.80 7.17
N PHE A 36 -10.81 4.32 8.07
CA PHE A 36 -9.49 4.90 8.31
C PHE A 36 -8.71 4.85 6.99
N CYS A 37 -8.57 5.96 6.28
CA CYS A 37 -7.67 6.08 5.15
C CYS A 37 -6.23 6.05 5.67
N THR A 38 -5.71 4.84 5.96
CA THR A 38 -4.26 4.66 6.03
C THR A 38 -3.76 4.96 4.61
N GLY A 39 -3.08 6.09 4.40
CA GLY A 39 -2.53 6.50 3.10
C GLY A 39 -1.66 5.43 2.39
N VAL A 40 -1.32 4.39 3.13
CA VAL A 40 -0.80 3.09 2.70
C VAL A 40 -1.61 2.43 1.57
N ALA A 41 -2.94 2.33 1.69
CA ALA A 41 -3.78 1.57 0.75
C ALA A 41 -3.82 2.16 -0.67
N LEU A 42 -3.48 3.45 -0.82
CA LEU A 42 -3.44 4.12 -2.12
C LEU A 42 -2.21 3.71 -2.95
N CYS A 43 -1.09 3.38 -2.31
CA CYS A 43 0.13 3.05 -3.03
C CYS A 43 -0.01 1.71 -3.77
N SER A 44 -0.63 0.72 -3.13
CA SER A 44 -0.88 -0.61 -3.74
C SER A 44 -2.03 -0.58 -4.76
N LYS A 45 -3.01 0.31 -4.60
CA LYS A 45 -4.03 0.58 -5.63
C LYS A 45 -3.42 1.24 -6.87
N ALA A 46 -2.57 2.25 -6.69
CA ALA A 46 -1.90 2.95 -7.79
C ALA A 46 -0.99 2.02 -8.60
N LEU A 47 -0.23 1.17 -7.91
CA LEU A 47 0.61 0.11 -8.50
C LEU A 47 -0.17 -0.80 -9.46
N ALA A 48 -1.46 -1.02 -9.16
CA ALA A 48 -2.28 -2.01 -9.82
C ALA A 48 -3.24 -1.39 -10.86
N GLU A 49 -3.53 -0.09 -10.80
CA GLU A 49 -4.45 0.60 -11.72
C GLU A 49 -3.71 1.47 -12.76
N GLU A 50 -2.65 2.20 -12.40
CA GLU A 50 -1.96 3.09 -13.36
C GLU A 50 -1.15 2.34 -14.42
N ILE A 51 -0.56 1.18 -14.08
CA ILE A 51 0.21 0.38 -15.04
C ILE A 51 -0.71 -0.24 -16.10
N TYR A 52 -1.94 -0.56 -15.72
CA TYR A 52 -2.86 -1.33 -16.55
C TYR A 52 -3.54 -0.48 -17.62
N GLU A 53 -3.82 0.79 -17.34
CA GLU A 53 -4.46 1.69 -18.30
C GLU A 53 -3.46 2.58 -19.07
N GLY A 54 -2.24 2.77 -18.55
CA GLY A 54 -1.26 3.71 -19.12
C GLY A 54 -0.15 3.12 -20.00
N ALA A 55 0.10 1.80 -19.97
CA ALA A 55 1.29 1.21 -20.60
C ALA A 55 1.22 1.01 -22.13
N GLY A 56 0.19 1.54 -22.79
CA GLY A 56 0.05 1.55 -24.24
C GLY A 56 0.93 2.61 -24.94
N GLY A 57 2.26 2.41 -25.00
CA GLY A 57 3.02 2.89 -26.15
C GLY A 57 4.27 3.76 -25.93
N CYS A 58 4.66 4.11 -24.71
CA CYS A 58 5.97 4.71 -24.47
C CYS A 58 6.96 3.63 -24.01
N PRO A 59 7.95 3.21 -24.85
CA PRO A 59 9.05 2.40 -24.36
C PRO A 59 9.78 3.23 -23.30
N LEU A 60 9.51 2.95 -22.04
CA LEU A 60 10.23 3.50 -20.90
C LEU A 60 11.69 3.11 -21.11
N ARG A 61 12.46 4.04 -21.66
CA ARG A 61 13.92 3.92 -21.65
C ARG A 61 14.29 3.83 -20.18
N PRO A 62 14.99 2.76 -19.75
CA PRO A 62 15.55 2.72 -18.40
C PRO A 62 16.30 4.03 -18.21
N ALA A 63 16.01 4.77 -17.13
CA ALA A 63 16.81 5.93 -16.77
C ALA A 63 18.25 5.43 -16.60
N ASP A 64 19.07 5.65 -17.64
CA ASP A 64 20.37 5.04 -17.83
C ASP A 64 21.29 5.44 -16.66
N GLY A 65 21.53 4.48 -15.75
CA GLY A 65 22.78 4.40 -15.01
C GLY A 65 22.92 5.21 -13.71
N ALA A 66 21.90 5.94 -13.25
CA ALA A 66 21.99 6.56 -11.92
C ALA A 66 22.12 5.45 -10.84
N PRO A 67 23.19 5.46 -10.03
CA PRO A 67 23.35 4.47 -8.97
C PRO A 67 22.17 4.56 -8.01
N ARG A 68 21.39 3.48 -7.90
CA ARG A 68 20.28 3.43 -6.95
C ARG A 68 20.83 3.39 -5.52
N PRO A 69 20.14 4.01 -4.54
CA PRO A 69 20.55 3.94 -3.14
C PRO A 69 20.68 2.48 -2.69
N PRO A 70 21.77 2.09 -2.00
CA PRO A 70 21.94 0.71 -1.50
C PRO A 70 20.79 0.24 -0.59
N LYS A 71 20.16 1.18 0.11
CA LYS A 71 19.00 0.94 0.97
C LYS A 71 17.77 0.48 0.19
N LEU A 72 17.50 1.08 -0.98
CA LEU A 72 16.42 0.69 -1.87
C LEU A 72 16.63 -0.76 -2.36
N GLU A 73 17.84 -1.08 -2.80
CA GLU A 73 18.20 -2.45 -3.22
C GLU A 73 17.98 -3.48 -2.10
N ALA A 74 18.37 -3.15 -0.87
CA ALA A 74 18.15 -4.02 0.28
C ALA A 74 16.65 -4.26 0.53
N ARG A 75 15.81 -3.22 0.42
CA ARG A 75 14.35 -3.34 0.55
C ARG A 75 13.73 -4.15 -0.58
N LEU A 76 14.17 -3.98 -1.83
CA LEU A 76 13.72 -4.79 -2.97
C LEU A 76 14.02 -6.28 -2.75
N ARG A 77 15.18 -6.62 -2.18
CA ARG A 77 15.52 -8.01 -1.82
C ARG A 77 14.63 -8.55 -0.71
N THR A 78 14.39 -7.75 0.33
CA THR A 78 13.46 -8.13 1.40
C THR A 78 12.07 -8.38 0.84
N LEU A 79 11.57 -7.48 0.01
CA LEU A 79 10.25 -7.63 -0.62
C LEU A 79 10.15 -8.90 -1.47
N PHE A 80 11.19 -9.21 -2.27
CA PHE A 80 11.24 -10.45 -3.03
C PHE A 80 11.17 -11.70 -2.13
N ARG A 81 11.95 -11.73 -1.04
CA ARG A 81 11.91 -12.84 -0.06
C ARG A 81 10.56 -12.99 0.63
N LEU A 82 9.83 -11.89 0.82
CA LEU A 82 8.48 -11.94 1.37
C LEU A 82 7.47 -12.52 0.38
N HIS A 83 7.70 -12.32 -0.92
CA HIS A 83 6.89 -12.88 -1.99
C HIS A 83 7.22 -14.35 -2.29
N ASP A 84 8.48 -14.75 -2.15
CA ASP A 84 8.95 -16.14 -2.21
C ASP A 84 8.43 -16.90 -0.97
N LEU A 85 7.20 -17.41 -1.05
CA LEU A 85 6.49 -18.02 0.08
C LEU A 85 7.12 -19.37 0.45
N ASN A 86 7.65 -20.09 -0.53
CA ASN A 86 8.26 -21.40 -0.33
C ASN A 86 9.80 -21.34 -0.08
N GLY A 87 10.42 -20.19 -0.26
CA GLY A 87 11.84 -19.95 0.03
C GLY A 87 12.81 -20.57 -0.97
N ASN A 88 12.38 -20.82 -2.21
CA ASN A 88 13.22 -21.49 -3.22
C ASN A 88 14.10 -20.53 -4.03
N GLY A 89 14.04 -19.21 -3.76
CA GLY A 89 14.81 -18.18 -4.43
C GLY A 89 14.23 -17.73 -5.78
N ALA A 90 13.03 -18.18 -6.12
CA ALA A 90 12.26 -17.77 -7.29
C ALA A 90 10.86 -17.33 -6.84
N LEU A 91 10.24 -16.44 -7.61
CA LEU A 91 8.86 -16.03 -7.40
C LEU A 91 7.95 -16.78 -8.39
N GLU A 92 7.03 -17.57 -7.88
CA GLU A 92 6.05 -18.32 -8.68
C GLU A 92 4.77 -17.48 -8.92
N GLU A 93 4.00 -17.82 -9.97
CA GLU A 93 2.74 -17.14 -10.29
C GLU A 93 1.75 -17.25 -9.13
N GLU A 94 1.61 -18.45 -8.57
CA GLU A 94 0.73 -18.75 -7.45
C GLU A 94 1.12 -18.00 -6.18
N GLU A 95 2.41 -17.82 -5.91
CA GLU A 95 2.89 -17.10 -4.73
C GLU A 95 2.53 -15.61 -4.79
N LEU A 96 2.74 -14.98 -5.95
CA LEU A 96 2.32 -13.60 -6.18
C LEU A 96 0.80 -13.45 -5.99
N VAL A 97 0.02 -14.37 -6.56
CA VAL A 97 -1.45 -14.37 -6.46
C VAL A 97 -1.92 -14.54 -5.02
N LEU A 98 -1.36 -15.50 -4.28
CA LEU A 98 -1.75 -15.79 -2.91
C LEU A 98 -1.42 -14.63 -1.97
N LEU A 99 -0.21 -14.10 -2.02
CA LEU A 99 0.17 -13.00 -1.16
C LEU A 99 -0.70 -11.76 -1.42
N ASN A 100 -0.96 -11.41 -2.67
CA ASN A 100 -1.81 -10.28 -3.00
C ASN A 100 -3.30 -10.50 -2.67
N THR A 101 -3.76 -11.76 -2.68
CA THR A 101 -5.08 -12.11 -2.14
C THR A 101 -5.15 -11.78 -0.64
N LYS A 102 -4.09 -12.06 0.13
CA LYS A 102 -4.02 -11.68 1.55
C LYS A 102 -3.95 -10.17 1.76
N VAL A 103 -3.21 -9.45 0.91
CA VAL A 103 -3.24 -7.97 0.90
C VAL A 103 -4.66 -7.44 0.66
N ALA A 104 -5.40 -8.01 -0.30
CA ALA A 104 -6.79 -7.62 -0.54
C ALA A 104 -7.69 -7.86 0.68
N LEU A 105 -7.53 -9.01 1.35
CA LEU A 105 -8.25 -9.30 2.61
C LEU A 105 -7.90 -8.30 3.73
N LEU A 106 -6.65 -7.82 3.81
CA LEU A 106 -6.28 -6.78 4.79
C LEU A 106 -7.04 -5.47 4.55
N HIS A 107 -7.24 -5.10 3.27
CA HIS A 107 -7.84 -3.82 2.92
C HIS A 107 -9.37 -3.84 2.92
N TYR A 108 -9.97 -4.94 2.44
CA TYR A 108 -11.41 -5.03 2.20
C TYR A 108 -12.10 -6.09 3.07
N GLY A 109 -11.37 -6.78 3.94
CA GLY A 109 -11.92 -7.84 4.78
C GLY A 109 -12.50 -8.98 3.93
N ASN A 110 -13.59 -9.58 4.42
CA ASN A 110 -14.26 -10.70 3.74
C ASN A 110 -15.07 -10.27 2.50
N ASP A 111 -15.25 -8.97 2.27
CA ASP A 111 -15.98 -8.43 1.12
C ASP A 111 -15.08 -8.26 -0.12
N ALA A 112 -13.81 -8.63 -0.02
CA ALA A 112 -12.88 -8.61 -1.14
C ALA A 112 -13.31 -9.61 -2.24
N ASP A 113 -13.43 -9.15 -3.49
CA ASP A 113 -13.59 -10.06 -4.63
C ASP A 113 -12.26 -10.72 -4.97
N LEU A 114 -12.02 -11.87 -4.35
CA LEU A 114 -10.75 -12.60 -4.47
C LEU A 114 -10.53 -13.15 -5.89
N ASP A 115 -11.59 -13.41 -6.65
CA ASP A 115 -11.45 -13.96 -8.00
C ASP A 115 -10.99 -12.89 -8.99
N ILE A 116 -11.48 -11.65 -8.86
CA ILE A 116 -10.94 -10.50 -9.60
C ILE A 116 -9.46 -10.27 -9.25
N VAL A 117 -9.11 -10.31 -7.95
CA VAL A 117 -7.72 -10.14 -7.51
C VAL A 117 -6.82 -11.22 -8.09
N ARG A 118 -7.22 -12.50 -8.03
CA ARG A 118 -6.45 -13.61 -8.61
C ARG A 118 -6.26 -13.45 -10.11
N ALA A 119 -7.33 -13.16 -10.85
CA ALA A 119 -7.27 -12.98 -12.29
C ALA A 119 -6.33 -11.83 -12.67
N LYS A 120 -6.40 -10.71 -11.94
CA LYS A 120 -5.53 -9.54 -12.13
C LYS A 120 -4.05 -9.89 -11.96
N TYR A 121 -3.68 -10.53 -10.85
CA TYR A 121 -2.27 -10.82 -10.58
C TYR A 121 -1.69 -11.95 -11.45
N ARG A 122 -2.49 -12.94 -11.88
CA ARG A 122 -2.07 -13.90 -12.91
C ARG A 122 -1.75 -13.20 -14.22
N ARG A 123 -2.62 -12.28 -14.65
CA ARG A 123 -2.40 -11.52 -15.88
C ARG A 123 -1.14 -10.65 -15.78
N LEU A 124 -0.96 -9.93 -14.68
CA LEU A 124 0.25 -9.14 -14.41
C LEU A 124 1.52 -10.00 -14.49
N PHE A 125 1.52 -11.18 -13.86
CA PHE A 125 2.67 -12.08 -13.89
C PHE A 125 3.03 -12.48 -15.34
N ARG A 126 2.02 -12.87 -16.13
CA ARG A 126 2.24 -13.31 -17.51
C ARG A 126 2.61 -12.19 -18.47
N GLU A 127 2.08 -10.99 -18.26
CA GLU A 127 2.38 -9.84 -19.12
C GLU A 127 3.75 -9.23 -18.82
N HIS A 128 4.18 -9.20 -17.56
CA HIS A 128 5.36 -8.41 -17.15
C HIS A 128 6.53 -9.21 -16.58
N LEU A 129 6.30 -10.42 -16.07
CA LEU A 129 7.35 -11.24 -15.43
C LEU A 129 7.76 -12.42 -16.31
N ASP A 130 6.83 -13.35 -16.60
CA ASP A 130 7.05 -14.48 -17.50
C ASP A 130 5.74 -14.96 -18.14
N TYR A 131 5.66 -14.87 -19.47
CA TYR A 131 4.45 -15.21 -20.25
C TYR A 131 4.02 -16.67 -20.17
N GLN A 132 4.92 -17.57 -19.77
CA GLN A 132 4.62 -19.00 -19.60
C GLN A 132 4.25 -19.33 -18.14
N GLY A 133 4.22 -18.35 -17.24
CA GLY A 133 3.96 -18.56 -15.81
C GLY A 133 5.10 -19.29 -15.09
N ARG A 134 6.33 -19.24 -15.62
CA ARG A 134 7.48 -19.92 -14.98
C ARG A 134 8.00 -19.12 -13.78
N PRO A 135 8.57 -19.80 -12.77
CA PRO A 135 9.18 -19.11 -11.62
C PRO A 135 10.25 -18.11 -12.06
N VAL A 136 10.22 -16.90 -11.51
CA VAL A 136 11.13 -15.82 -11.90
C VAL A 136 12.18 -15.53 -10.83
N PRO A 137 13.48 -15.43 -11.18
CA PRO A 137 14.51 -15.10 -10.21
C PRO A 137 14.45 -13.61 -9.80
N TYR A 138 15.10 -13.29 -8.68
CA TYR A 138 15.17 -11.92 -8.15
C TYR A 138 15.51 -10.84 -9.20
N LEU A 139 16.42 -11.11 -10.14
CA LEU A 139 16.82 -10.12 -11.14
C LEU A 139 15.68 -9.68 -12.06
N VAL A 140 14.76 -10.59 -12.39
CA VAL A 140 13.59 -10.28 -13.23
C VAL A 140 12.59 -9.44 -12.43
N PHE A 141 12.27 -9.89 -11.21
CA PHE A 141 11.41 -9.16 -10.28
C PHE A 141 11.93 -7.73 -10.01
N ARG A 142 13.22 -7.61 -9.69
CA ARG A 142 13.90 -6.34 -9.44
C ARG A 142 13.77 -5.37 -10.62
N ARG A 143 14.00 -5.88 -11.85
CA ARG A 143 13.89 -5.05 -13.05
C ARG A 143 12.47 -4.54 -13.24
N TYR A 144 11.48 -5.41 -13.11
CA TYR A 144 10.07 -5.03 -13.20
C TYR A 144 9.71 -3.98 -12.13
N LEU A 145 10.04 -4.23 -10.87
CA LEU A 145 9.64 -3.34 -9.78
C LEU A 145 10.32 -1.96 -9.86
N LEU A 146 11.56 -1.89 -10.34
CA LEU A 146 12.20 -0.59 -10.61
C LEU A 146 11.50 0.18 -11.75
N GLN A 147 11.05 -0.50 -12.80
CA GLN A 147 10.26 0.14 -13.88
C GLN A 147 8.94 0.70 -13.34
N VAL A 148 8.28 -0.05 -12.44
CA VAL A 148 7.08 0.42 -11.77
C VAL A 148 7.37 1.65 -10.91
N LEU A 149 8.38 1.58 -10.05
CA LEU A 149 8.74 2.67 -9.16
C LEU A 149 9.09 3.94 -9.96
N ASP A 150 9.84 3.81 -11.05
CA ASP A 150 10.17 4.93 -11.93
C ASP A 150 8.96 5.52 -12.65
N ALA A 151 7.96 4.70 -12.98
CA ALA A 151 6.73 5.16 -13.61
C ALA A 151 5.82 5.92 -12.62
N ILE A 152 5.81 5.52 -11.35
CA ILE A 152 5.02 6.17 -10.29
C ILE A 152 5.71 7.46 -9.81
N ASP A 153 6.98 7.37 -9.41
CA ASP A 153 7.76 8.51 -8.93
C ASP A 153 9.27 8.27 -9.15
N PRO A 154 9.95 9.06 -10.01
CA PRO A 154 11.38 8.90 -10.26
C PRO A 154 12.26 9.35 -9.08
N ASP A 155 11.74 10.02 -8.04
CA ASP A 155 12.51 10.45 -6.88
C ASP A 155 12.98 9.25 -6.04
N PRO A 156 14.31 9.01 -5.89
CA PRO A 156 14.81 7.84 -5.17
C PRO A 156 14.37 7.76 -3.70
N ARG A 157 14.07 8.89 -3.06
CA ARG A 157 13.59 8.92 -1.67
C ARG A 157 12.13 8.47 -1.59
N ALA A 158 11.27 8.96 -2.49
CA ALA A 158 9.90 8.47 -2.62
C ALA A 158 9.88 6.95 -2.90
N GLN A 159 10.73 6.47 -3.82
CA GLN A 159 10.85 5.04 -4.12
C GLN A 159 11.28 4.19 -2.93
N ASP A 160 12.24 4.67 -2.12
CA ASP A 160 12.67 4.01 -0.89
C ASP A 160 11.50 3.88 0.09
N MET A 161 10.69 4.94 0.26
CA MET A 161 9.50 4.93 1.11
C MET A 161 8.40 4.00 0.59
N MET A 162 8.12 4.01 -0.71
CA MET A 162 7.15 3.10 -1.33
C MET A 162 7.55 1.63 -1.11
N THR A 163 8.82 1.30 -1.34
CA THR A 163 9.31 -0.07 -1.17
C THR A 163 9.27 -0.53 0.29
N GLU A 164 9.52 0.36 1.24
CA GLU A 164 9.32 0.09 2.67
C GLU A 164 7.87 -0.22 2.99
N GLN A 165 6.95 0.56 2.43
CA GLN A 165 5.52 0.32 2.62
C GLN A 165 5.09 -1.03 2.04
N PHE A 166 5.58 -1.40 0.85
CA PHE A 166 5.32 -2.72 0.27
C PHE A 166 5.85 -3.86 1.16
N CYS A 167 7.01 -3.69 1.80
CA CYS A 167 7.52 -4.68 2.75
C CYS A 167 6.59 -4.83 3.95
N LEU A 168 6.11 -3.72 4.53
CA LEU A 168 5.20 -3.73 5.66
C LEU A 168 3.88 -4.43 5.32
N GLU A 169 3.32 -4.16 4.14
CA GLU A 169 2.11 -4.84 3.66
C GLU A 169 2.33 -6.33 3.42
N ALA A 170 3.43 -6.71 2.78
CA ALA A 170 3.77 -8.11 2.56
C ALA A 170 3.96 -8.87 3.89
N HIS A 171 4.55 -8.23 4.90
CA HIS A 171 4.64 -8.79 6.25
C HIS A 171 3.27 -9.00 6.88
N ALA A 172 2.39 -7.99 6.85
CA ALA A 172 1.05 -8.10 7.38
C ALA A 172 0.24 -9.19 6.66
N ALA A 173 0.38 -9.29 5.33
CA ALA A 173 -0.26 -10.30 4.51
C ALA A 173 0.23 -11.71 4.85
N ARG A 174 1.54 -11.87 5.12
CA ARG A 174 2.10 -13.16 5.57
C ARG A 174 1.51 -13.59 6.92
N ALA A 175 1.26 -12.66 7.84
CA ALA A 175 0.64 -12.98 9.12
C ALA A 175 -0.79 -13.55 8.94
N LEU A 176 -1.53 -13.12 7.91
CA LEU A 176 -2.89 -13.63 7.64
C LEU A 176 -2.95 -15.10 7.23
N PHE A 177 -1.86 -15.72 6.77
CA PHE A 177 -1.86 -17.17 6.52
C PHE A 177 -2.03 -17.99 7.81
N HIS A 178 -1.72 -17.41 8.97
CA HIS A 178 -1.87 -18.07 10.26
C HIS A 178 -3.19 -17.73 10.97
N THR A 179 -4.04 -16.90 10.37
CA THR A 179 -5.31 -16.48 10.96
C THR A 179 -6.46 -17.37 10.45
N PRO A 180 -7.09 -18.21 11.29
CA PRO A 180 -8.07 -19.20 10.83
C PRO A 180 -9.29 -18.59 10.13
N SER A 181 -9.71 -17.38 10.51
CA SER A 181 -10.84 -16.68 9.88
C SER A 181 -10.58 -16.26 8.44
N PHE A 182 -9.31 -16.24 8.01
CA PHE A 182 -8.88 -15.89 6.65
C PHE A 182 -8.26 -17.07 5.90
N ALA A 183 -8.30 -18.28 6.48
CA ALA A 183 -7.72 -19.47 5.87
C ALA A 183 -8.54 -19.95 4.66
N GLY A 184 -7.88 -20.05 3.50
CA GLY A 184 -8.41 -20.67 2.29
C GLY A 184 -7.82 -22.07 2.09
N SER A 185 -8.44 -22.88 1.22
CA SER A 185 -7.92 -24.22 0.90
C SER A 185 -6.50 -24.21 0.33
N ALA A 186 -6.13 -23.16 -0.41
CA ALA A 186 -4.78 -22.99 -0.99
C ALA A 186 -3.69 -22.66 0.06
N ASP A 187 -4.07 -22.24 1.26
CA ASP A 187 -3.10 -21.91 2.31
C ASP A 187 -2.46 -23.16 2.92
N LEU A 188 -3.14 -24.31 2.85
CA LEU A 188 -2.71 -25.56 3.50
C LEU A 188 -1.34 -26.03 2.99
N ASP A 189 -1.05 -25.82 1.72
CA ASP A 189 0.25 -26.19 1.12
C ASP A 189 1.35 -25.15 1.43
N THR A 190 0.95 -23.92 1.75
CA THR A 190 1.83 -22.77 1.91
C THR A 190 2.28 -22.62 3.37
N VAL A 191 1.37 -22.75 4.33
CA VAL A 191 1.62 -22.54 5.77
C VAL A 191 2.81 -23.36 6.30
N PRO A 192 2.98 -24.65 5.96
CA PRO A 192 4.13 -25.43 6.42
C PRO A 192 5.48 -24.91 5.91
N ARG A 193 5.48 -24.19 4.78
CA ARG A 193 6.69 -23.67 4.11
C ARG A 193 7.01 -22.25 4.49
N LEU A 194 6.02 -21.50 5.00
CA LEU A 194 6.22 -20.22 5.66
C LEU A 194 6.99 -20.48 6.95
N SER A 195 8.30 -20.66 6.81
CA SER A 195 9.23 -20.56 7.92
C SER A 195 9.01 -19.17 8.47
N CYS A 196 8.41 -19.07 9.65
CA CYS A 196 8.23 -17.81 10.33
C CYS A 196 9.66 -17.36 10.68
N PRO A 197 10.26 -16.36 9.99
CA PRO A 197 11.44 -15.75 10.57
C PRO A 197 10.99 -15.28 11.94
N SER A 198 11.72 -15.67 12.99
CA SER A 198 11.40 -15.21 14.33
C SER A 198 11.17 -13.71 14.25
N PHE A 199 10.11 -13.22 14.89
CA PHE A 199 9.71 -11.81 14.89
C PHE A 199 10.87 -10.84 15.21
N GLU A 200 11.95 -11.38 15.79
CA GLU A 200 13.22 -10.72 16.11
C GLU A 200 14.02 -10.23 14.90
N ASP A 201 13.95 -10.89 13.73
CA ASP A 201 14.80 -10.54 12.57
C ASP A 201 14.26 -9.38 11.72
N CYS A 202 13.00 -8.96 11.94
CA CYS A 202 12.37 -7.85 11.22
C CYS A 202 12.21 -6.58 12.06
N SER A 203 12.93 -6.44 13.18
CA SER A 203 12.90 -5.20 13.96
C SER A 203 14.08 -4.27 13.64
N PRO A 204 13.91 -3.28 12.75
CA PRO A 204 14.67 -2.02 12.85
C PRO A 204 13.98 -1.01 13.78
N PHE A 205 12.78 -1.32 14.29
CA PHE A 205 11.96 -0.40 15.06
C PHE A 205 12.11 -0.69 16.57
N ASN A 206 13.09 -0.04 17.20
CA ASN A 206 13.12 0.11 18.65
C ASN A 206 11.72 0.49 19.15
N ALA A 207 11.09 -0.38 19.96
CA ALA A 207 9.71 -0.27 20.44
C ALA A 207 9.41 0.94 21.34
N ARG A 208 10.21 2.02 21.29
CA ARG A 208 10.05 3.24 22.09
C ARG A 208 9.22 4.33 21.42
N THR A 209 8.78 4.16 20.18
CA THR A 209 8.11 5.26 19.44
C THR A 209 6.91 4.79 18.60
N LEU A 210 6.11 3.87 19.12
CA LEU A 210 4.72 3.74 18.64
C LEU A 210 3.81 4.47 19.65
N PRO A 211 2.94 5.39 19.21
CA PRO A 211 1.85 5.86 20.06
C PRO A 211 0.99 4.64 20.41
N ALA A 212 0.59 4.53 21.68
CA ALA A 212 -0.27 3.46 22.18
C ALA A 212 -1.53 3.34 21.32
N TRP A 213 -1.51 2.39 20.38
CA TRP A 213 -2.63 2.10 19.51
C TRP A 213 -3.64 1.28 20.31
N GLY A 214 -4.71 1.93 20.73
CA GLY A 214 -5.97 1.30 21.15
C GLY A 214 -5.85 0.26 22.27
N SER A 215 -5.63 0.70 23.51
CA SER A 215 -6.29 0.02 24.63
C SER A 215 -7.79 0.18 24.41
N ALA A 216 -8.43 -0.86 23.89
CA ALA A 216 -9.87 -0.99 23.91
C ALA A 216 -10.31 -0.79 25.37
N ALA A 217 -11.05 0.29 25.64
CA ALA A 217 -11.73 0.45 26.89
C ALA A 217 -12.61 -0.79 27.09
N SER A 218 -12.30 -1.56 28.12
CA SER A 218 -13.11 -2.67 28.59
C SER A 218 -14.53 -2.18 28.80
N VAL A 219 -15.44 -2.58 27.90
CA VAL A 219 -16.88 -2.39 28.04
C VAL A 219 -17.31 -3.19 29.26
N GLY A 220 -17.63 -2.48 30.35
CA GLY A 220 -18.28 -3.09 31.51
C GLY A 220 -19.67 -3.64 31.12
N PRO A 221 -20.14 -4.72 31.76
CA PRO A 221 -21.29 -5.48 31.28
C PRO A 221 -22.67 -4.84 31.51
N ASN A 222 -22.77 -3.55 31.85
CA ASN A 222 -24.05 -2.85 32.02
C ASN A 222 -23.92 -1.37 31.67
N GLY A 223 -24.48 -0.94 30.55
CA GLY A 223 -24.39 0.44 30.08
C GLY A 223 -25.60 0.88 29.28
N THR A 224 -26.66 1.28 29.97
CA THR A 224 -27.77 2.05 29.40
C THR A 224 -27.24 3.42 28.94
N PRO A 225 -27.51 3.88 27.72
CA PRO A 225 -27.01 5.16 27.24
C PRO A 225 -27.75 6.33 27.90
N THR A 226 -27.02 7.17 28.63
CA THR A 226 -27.51 8.45 29.18
C THR A 226 -27.51 9.51 28.07
N PRO A 227 -28.63 10.21 27.81
CA PRO A 227 -28.65 11.29 26.83
C PRO A 227 -27.87 12.52 27.32
N ARG A 228 -27.05 13.10 26.44
CA ARG A 228 -26.30 14.33 26.69
C ARG A 228 -27.21 15.57 26.59
N PRO A 229 -27.06 16.57 27.47
CA PRO A 229 -27.78 17.83 27.34
C PRO A 229 -27.21 18.67 26.19
N VAL A 230 -28.11 19.23 25.39
CA VAL A 230 -27.81 20.10 24.25
C VAL A 230 -27.75 21.55 24.76
N THR A 231 -26.58 22.21 24.64
CA THR A 231 -26.47 23.66 24.87
C THR A 231 -26.65 24.40 23.54
N PRO A 232 -27.46 25.48 23.50
CA PRO A 232 -27.60 26.31 22.30
C PRO A 232 -26.37 27.21 22.13
N LEU A 233 -25.82 27.21 20.91
CA LEU A 233 -24.72 28.07 20.48
C LEU A 233 -25.28 29.37 19.92
N THR A 234 -25.15 30.47 20.66
CA THR A 234 -25.48 31.82 20.19
C THR A 234 -24.23 32.44 19.55
N THR A 235 -24.23 32.59 18.23
CA THR A 235 -23.22 33.37 17.50
C THR A 235 -23.72 34.79 17.22
N PRO A 236 -22.96 35.85 17.55
CA PRO A 236 -23.29 37.22 17.15
C PRO A 236 -22.93 37.48 15.68
N LEU A 237 -23.84 38.16 14.98
CA LEU A 237 -23.72 38.60 13.59
C LEU A 237 -22.83 39.84 13.50
N THR A 238 -21.64 39.72 12.91
CA THR A 238 -20.75 40.86 12.61
C THR A 238 -20.93 41.27 11.15
N THR A 239 -21.47 42.47 10.94
CA THR A 239 -21.62 43.11 9.62
C THR A 239 -20.28 43.70 9.15
N PRO A 240 -19.84 43.47 7.90
CA PRO A 240 -18.63 44.10 7.37
C PRO A 240 -18.86 45.58 6.99
N PRO A 241 -17.81 46.43 7.07
CA PRO A 241 -17.91 47.83 6.68
C PRO A 241 -17.94 48.04 5.16
N PRO A 242 -18.51 49.16 4.68
CA PRO A 242 -18.56 49.50 3.26
C PRO A 242 -17.17 49.87 2.72
N ARG A 243 -16.88 49.44 1.50
CA ARG A 243 -15.65 49.81 0.78
C ARG A 243 -15.78 51.21 0.16
N PRO A 244 -14.69 51.98 0.13
CA PRO A 244 -14.60 53.24 -0.62
C PRO A 244 -14.50 53.01 -2.14
#